data_AF-A0A7V3U187-F1
#
_entry.id   AF-A0A7V3U187-F1
#
_cell.length_a   1.000
_cell.length_b   1.000
_cell.length_c   1.000
_cell.angle_alpha   90.00
_cell.angle_beta   90.00
_cell.angle_gamma   90.00
#
_symmetry.space_group_name_H-M   'P 1'
#
loop_
_entity.id
_entity.type
_entity.pdbx_description
1 polymer ?
#
loop_
_entity_poly.entity_id
_entity_poly.type
_entity_poly.pdbx_seq_one_letter_code
_entity_poly.pdbx_strand_id
1 'polypeptide(L)'
;EDISAIRVALGEADAVLGGDLVTTAGAKTIGLMKTGRTGAVVNSHQIITGDFTRDTEFKLPFDRLELQLEARLAGNLAEFDASELARALLGDSIFSNMMIVGAAWQRGLLPLSYDAIMAAIELNKAAVEGNKRAFEIGRWAVEFPGDAAKAISPVVVDKPKSLEEIIAYRADYLVDYQNAALKSRYLSLVDQAQDARLKQAVAKGYHKLLAYKDEYEVARLMLDVREKAQAEFDGNFTMRFHLAPPILSGTDANGRPKKREFGGWIMPVYRLLARLKGLRGTAFDLFGRTRERKMERALIAQYEADMAEVLPDVTPQTLDIAVELAELPLSVRGFGPVKMANETTAAKRREALLAAFRAGGADIVDAAE
;
A
#
# COMPACT_ATOMS: atom_id res chain seq x y z
N GLU A 1 -46.22 -4.61 13.19
CA GLU A 1 -46.31 -3.25 12.63
C GLU A 1 -45.56 -3.25 11.30
N ASP A 2 -46.17 -2.73 10.25
CA ASP A 2 -45.58 -2.67 8.91
C ASP A 2 -44.50 -1.59 8.81
N ILE A 3 -43.42 -1.88 8.07
CA ILE A 3 -42.33 -0.93 7.80
C ILE A 3 -42.86 0.21 6.90
N SER A 4 -43.10 1.39 7.48
CA SER A 4 -43.70 2.54 6.80
C SER A 4 -42.70 3.46 6.09
N ALA A 5 -41.39 3.32 6.38
CA ALA A 5 -40.32 4.11 5.77
C ALA A 5 -39.10 3.25 5.46
N ILE A 6 -38.54 3.42 4.25
CA ILE A 6 -37.37 2.66 3.75
C ILE A 6 -36.05 3.31 4.22
N ARG A 7 -36.11 4.47 4.88
CA ARG A 7 -34.94 5.23 5.34
C ARG A 7 -35.07 5.57 6.82
N VAL A 8 -33.96 5.42 7.53
CA VAL A 8 -33.81 5.88 8.92
C VAL A 8 -33.65 7.40 8.90
N ALA A 9 -34.37 8.12 9.77
CA ALA A 9 -34.23 9.57 9.88
C ALA A 9 -33.02 9.97 10.75
N LEU A 10 -32.71 11.26 10.77
CA LEU A 10 -31.58 11.80 11.54
C LEU A 10 -31.75 11.50 13.03
N GLY A 11 -30.73 10.90 13.64
CA GLY A 11 -30.72 10.53 15.06
C GLY A 11 -31.67 9.39 15.48
N GLU A 12 -32.24 8.65 14.52
CA GLU A 12 -33.19 7.56 14.80
C GLU A 12 -32.58 6.16 14.72
N ALA A 13 -31.31 6.01 14.35
CA ALA A 13 -30.68 4.69 14.28
C ALA A 13 -30.47 4.10 15.69
N ASP A 14 -31.04 2.92 15.95
CA ASP A 14 -30.78 2.16 17.19
C ASP A 14 -29.51 1.29 17.08
N ALA A 15 -29.26 0.73 15.89
CA ALA A 15 -28.13 -0.15 15.61
C ALA A 15 -27.45 0.20 14.28
N VAL A 16 -26.12 0.15 14.25
CA VAL A 16 -25.32 0.30 13.02
C VAL A 16 -24.38 -0.89 12.88
N LEU A 17 -24.45 -1.57 11.73
CA LEU A 17 -23.53 -2.63 11.35
C LEU A 17 -22.63 -2.08 10.24
N GLY A 18 -21.40 -1.71 10.62
CA GLY A 18 -20.41 -1.12 9.73
C GLY A 18 -19.56 -2.17 9.06
N GLY A 19 -19.73 -2.37 7.75
CA GLY A 19 -18.86 -3.25 6.95
C GLY A 19 -17.45 -2.68 6.71
N ASP A 20 -17.29 -1.37 6.87
CA ASP A 20 -16.01 -0.66 6.85
C ASP A 20 -16.10 0.63 7.69
N LEU A 21 -14.95 1.10 8.18
CA LEU A 21 -14.86 2.29 9.02
C LEU A 21 -15.22 3.58 8.27
N VAL A 22 -14.75 3.74 7.02
CA VAL A 22 -14.86 4.99 6.25
C VAL A 22 -16.32 5.37 5.98
N THR A 23 -17.13 4.39 5.56
CA THR A 23 -18.57 4.59 5.32
C THR A 23 -19.33 4.82 6.61
N THR A 24 -18.92 4.14 7.69
CA THR A 24 -19.58 4.23 9.00
C THR A 24 -19.31 5.56 9.69
N ALA A 25 -18.08 6.07 9.63
CA ALA A 25 -17.67 7.38 10.13
C ALA A 25 -18.07 8.54 9.18
N GLY A 26 -18.68 8.24 8.03
CA GLY A 26 -19.15 9.26 7.10
C GLY A 26 -20.22 10.17 7.71
N ALA A 27 -20.19 11.47 7.37
CA ALA A 27 -21.08 12.48 7.95
C ALA A 27 -22.58 12.13 7.85
N LYS A 28 -23.00 11.48 6.75
CA LYS A 28 -24.38 11.00 6.57
C LYS A 28 -24.74 9.94 7.61
N THR A 29 -23.88 8.95 7.80
CA THR A 29 -24.09 7.83 8.72
C THR A 29 -24.05 8.31 10.18
N ILE A 30 -23.08 9.17 10.54
CA ILE A 30 -23.01 9.82 11.86
C ILE A 30 -24.28 10.64 12.17
N GLY A 31 -24.86 11.30 11.16
CA GLY A 31 -26.10 12.05 11.30
C GLY A 31 -27.32 11.20 11.65
N LEU A 32 -27.30 9.90 11.34
CA LEU A 32 -28.35 8.95 11.71
C LEU A 32 -28.21 8.44 13.14
N MET A 33 -27.00 8.45 13.70
CA MET A 33 -26.71 7.99 15.05
C MET A 33 -27.16 9.01 16.10
N LYS A 34 -27.41 8.57 17.33
CA LYS A 34 -27.70 9.41 18.51
C LYS A 34 -26.94 8.89 19.72
N THR A 35 -26.17 9.77 20.34
CA THR A 35 -25.38 9.47 21.55
C THR A 35 -26.28 8.94 22.68
N GLY A 36 -25.85 7.85 23.32
CA GLY A 36 -26.58 7.18 24.39
C GLY A 36 -27.76 6.30 23.94
N ARG A 37 -28.06 6.25 22.64
CA ARG A 37 -29.11 5.38 22.07
C ARG A 37 -28.52 4.38 21.09
N THR A 38 -27.77 4.86 20.11
CA THR A 38 -27.23 4.00 19.04
C THR A 38 -26.11 3.11 19.56
N GLY A 39 -26.14 1.83 19.21
CA GLY A 39 -24.99 0.94 19.30
C GLY A 39 -24.43 0.62 17.92
N ALA A 40 -23.12 0.43 17.81
CA ALA A 40 -22.50 0.06 16.53
C ALA A 40 -21.48 -1.05 16.68
N VAL A 41 -21.45 -1.96 15.71
CA VAL A 41 -20.35 -2.90 15.48
C VAL A 41 -19.73 -2.59 14.14
N VAL A 42 -18.43 -2.36 14.10
CA VAL A 42 -17.72 -1.87 12.92
C VAL A 42 -16.52 -2.75 12.62
N ASN A 43 -16.39 -3.14 11.35
CA ASN A 43 -15.19 -3.75 10.82
C ASN A 43 -14.10 -2.67 10.69
N SER A 44 -13.07 -2.75 11.52
CA SER A 44 -11.95 -1.78 11.51
C SER A 44 -10.90 -2.08 10.44
N HIS A 45 -11.12 -3.10 9.58
CA HIS A 45 -10.18 -3.42 8.52
C HIS A 45 -9.91 -2.20 7.63
N GLN A 46 -8.62 -1.88 7.48
CA GLN A 46 -8.19 -0.74 6.69
C GLN A 46 -8.20 -1.11 5.20
N ILE A 47 -9.35 -0.96 4.56
CA ILE A 47 -9.47 -1.09 3.12
C ILE A 47 -8.82 0.14 2.48
N ILE A 48 -7.68 -0.05 1.81
CA ILE A 48 -7.07 0.98 0.96
C ILE A 48 -7.96 1.10 -0.28
N THR A 49 -8.91 2.05 -0.27
CA THR A 49 -9.86 2.26 -1.37
C THR A 49 -9.16 2.82 -2.62
N GLY A 50 -9.77 2.62 -3.80
CA GLY A 50 -9.22 2.98 -5.10
C GLY A 50 -8.95 4.48 -5.33
N ASP A 51 -9.37 5.37 -4.42
CA ASP A 51 -9.08 6.81 -4.47
C ASP A 51 -7.59 7.11 -4.25
N PHE A 52 -6.82 6.18 -3.68
CA PHE A 52 -5.34 6.25 -3.64
C PHE A 52 -4.70 6.31 -5.05
N THR A 53 -5.42 5.90 -6.11
CA THR A 53 -4.89 5.99 -7.48
C THR A 53 -4.78 7.43 -8.01
N ARG A 54 -5.40 8.41 -7.33
CA ARG A 54 -5.42 9.82 -7.74
C ARG A 54 -4.50 10.71 -6.91
N ASP A 55 -4.26 10.37 -5.65
CA ASP A 55 -3.38 11.12 -4.75
C ASP A 55 -2.41 10.16 -4.04
N THR A 56 -1.13 10.29 -4.37
CA THR A 56 -0.05 9.42 -3.88
C THR A 56 0.38 9.71 -2.44
N GLU A 57 -0.10 10.80 -1.84
CA GLU A 57 0.15 11.19 -0.44
C GLU A 57 -1.11 11.09 0.45
N PHE A 58 -2.24 10.64 -0.12
CA PHE A 58 -3.48 10.49 0.62
C PHE A 58 -3.37 9.41 1.69
N LYS A 59 -3.31 9.84 2.95
CA LYS A 59 -3.49 8.98 4.12
C LYS A 59 -4.90 9.18 4.64
N LEU A 60 -5.71 8.12 4.63
CA LEU A 60 -6.98 8.12 5.35
C LEU A 60 -6.67 8.26 6.84
N PRO A 61 -7.24 9.26 7.53
CA PRO A 61 -6.95 9.48 8.94
C PRO A 61 -7.80 8.51 9.79
N PHE A 62 -7.50 7.21 9.72
CA PHE A 62 -8.24 6.15 10.43
C PHE A 62 -8.39 6.46 11.92
N ASP A 63 -7.30 6.84 12.60
CA ASP A 63 -7.32 7.26 14.01
C ASP A 63 -8.34 8.38 14.30
N ARG A 64 -8.54 9.32 13.35
CA ARG A 64 -9.54 10.38 13.51
C ARG A 64 -10.95 9.87 13.29
N LEU A 65 -11.14 8.91 12.39
CA LEU A 65 -12.45 8.33 12.10
C LEU A 65 -12.92 7.44 13.27
N GLU A 66 -12.02 6.62 13.83
CA GLU A 66 -12.26 5.84 15.06
C GLU A 66 -12.65 6.77 16.21
N LEU A 67 -11.83 7.79 16.48
CA LEU A 67 -12.09 8.76 17.55
C LEU A 67 -13.42 9.53 17.35
N GLN A 68 -13.81 9.81 16.11
CA GLN A 68 -15.11 10.41 15.79
C GLN A 68 -16.27 9.47 16.14
N LEU A 69 -16.17 8.19 15.81
CA LEU A 69 -17.19 7.18 16.14
C LEU A 69 -17.27 6.93 17.65
N GLU A 70 -16.13 6.78 18.31
CA GLU A 70 -16.05 6.64 19.77
C GLU A 70 -16.74 7.81 20.47
N ALA A 71 -16.42 9.04 20.07
CA ALA A 71 -17.03 10.25 20.62
C ALA A 71 -18.55 10.30 20.34
N ARG A 72 -18.99 9.86 19.16
CA ARG A 72 -20.43 9.87 18.80
C ARG A 72 -21.22 8.84 19.61
N LEU A 73 -20.68 7.66 19.79
CA LEU A 73 -21.36 6.49 20.36
C LEU A 73 -21.15 6.34 21.87
N ALA A 74 -20.24 7.12 22.47
CA ALA A 74 -20.02 7.21 23.92
C ALA A 74 -19.87 5.85 24.61
N GLY A 75 -19.01 4.99 24.05
CA GLY A 75 -18.73 3.65 24.58
C GLY A 75 -19.69 2.56 24.12
N ASN A 76 -20.70 2.85 23.31
CA ASN A 76 -21.57 1.84 22.71
C ASN A 76 -21.07 1.35 21.34
N LEU A 77 -19.76 1.36 21.13
CA LEU A 77 -19.06 0.97 19.90
C LEU A 77 -18.23 -0.29 20.17
N ALA A 78 -18.26 -1.25 19.25
CA ALA A 78 -17.35 -2.39 19.25
C ALA A 78 -16.69 -2.46 17.88
N GLU A 79 -15.37 -2.50 17.87
CA GLU A 79 -14.57 -2.52 16.66
C GLU A 79 -13.60 -3.70 16.71
N PHE A 80 -13.49 -4.39 15.60
CA PHE A 80 -12.48 -5.42 15.39
C PHE A 80 -12.26 -5.62 13.90
N ASP A 81 -11.09 -6.14 13.52
CA ASP A 81 -10.79 -6.45 12.13
C ASP A 81 -11.48 -7.76 11.73
N ALA A 82 -12.76 -7.66 11.38
CA ALA A 82 -13.58 -8.79 10.96
C ALA A 82 -13.07 -9.41 9.65
N SER A 83 -12.37 -8.64 8.81
CA SER A 83 -11.83 -9.12 7.53
C SER A 83 -10.62 -10.00 7.73
N GLU A 84 -9.64 -9.54 8.52
CA GLU A 84 -8.48 -10.34 8.88
C GLU A 84 -8.85 -11.54 9.75
N LEU A 85 -9.83 -11.39 10.65
CA LEU A 85 -10.29 -12.51 11.48
C LEU A 85 -10.98 -13.59 10.63
N ALA A 86 -11.79 -13.19 9.64
CA ALA A 86 -12.37 -14.10 8.67
C ALA A 86 -11.32 -14.78 7.79
N ARG A 87 -10.36 -14.03 7.28
CA ARG A 87 -9.23 -14.57 6.52
C ARG A 87 -8.41 -15.58 7.34
N ALA A 88 -8.07 -15.22 8.57
CA ALA A 88 -7.22 -16.04 9.44
C ALA A 88 -7.91 -17.32 9.92
N LEU A 89 -9.20 -17.28 10.25
CA LEU A 89 -9.90 -18.42 10.85
C LEU A 89 -10.74 -19.23 9.86
N LEU A 90 -11.18 -18.63 8.75
CA LEU A 90 -12.06 -19.26 7.77
C LEU A 90 -11.46 -19.31 6.35
N GLY A 91 -10.30 -18.70 6.14
CA GLY A 91 -9.59 -18.70 4.85
C GLY A 91 -10.08 -17.67 3.84
N ASP A 92 -11.16 -16.93 4.12
CA ASP A 92 -11.74 -15.94 3.21
C ASP A 92 -12.37 -14.77 3.97
N SER A 93 -12.07 -13.54 3.54
CA SER A 93 -12.60 -12.29 4.10
C SER A 93 -14.10 -12.07 3.81
N ILE A 94 -14.69 -12.81 2.86
CA ILE A 94 -16.11 -12.71 2.50
C ILE A 94 -17.04 -12.98 3.69
N PHE A 95 -16.57 -13.73 4.69
CA PHE A 95 -17.30 -14.06 5.91
C PHE A 95 -17.32 -12.92 6.95
N SER A 96 -16.58 -11.84 6.74
CA SER A 96 -16.48 -10.69 7.67
C SER A 96 -17.84 -10.07 7.99
N ASN A 97 -18.70 -9.88 6.99
CA ASN A 97 -20.05 -9.34 7.19
C ASN A 97 -20.87 -10.19 8.17
N MET A 98 -20.73 -11.52 8.11
CA MET A 98 -21.43 -12.41 9.00
C MET A 98 -20.85 -12.39 10.43
N MET A 99 -19.55 -12.13 10.57
CA MET A 99 -18.94 -11.85 11.88
C MET A 99 -19.50 -10.56 12.50
N ILE A 100 -19.67 -9.50 11.70
CA ILE A 100 -20.29 -8.24 12.18
C ILE A 100 -21.73 -8.49 12.64
N VAL A 101 -22.51 -9.30 11.91
CA VAL A 101 -23.86 -9.71 12.32
C VAL A 101 -23.83 -10.49 13.64
N GLY A 102 -22.92 -11.45 13.79
CA GLY A 102 -22.74 -12.21 15.03
C GLY A 102 -22.40 -11.35 16.24
N ALA A 103 -21.46 -10.43 16.07
CA ALA A 103 -21.06 -9.48 17.10
C ALA A 103 -22.21 -8.51 17.46
N ALA A 104 -22.97 -8.02 16.47
CA ALA A 104 -24.11 -7.15 16.72
C ALA A 104 -25.25 -7.87 17.47
N TRP A 105 -25.50 -9.13 17.14
CA TRP A 105 -26.46 -9.97 17.86
C TRP A 105 -26.01 -10.22 19.31
N GLN A 106 -24.74 -10.57 19.53
CA GLN A 106 -24.20 -10.82 20.87
C GLN A 106 -24.31 -9.58 21.78
N ARG A 107 -24.21 -8.38 21.20
CA ARG A 107 -24.39 -7.10 21.91
C ARG A 107 -25.85 -6.67 22.08
N GLY A 108 -26.82 -7.50 21.65
CA GLY A 108 -28.24 -7.22 21.78
C GLY A 108 -28.76 -6.13 20.83
N LEU A 109 -28.03 -5.81 19.75
CA LEU A 109 -28.43 -4.77 18.79
C LEU A 109 -29.48 -5.26 17.78
N LEU A 110 -29.62 -6.58 17.61
CA LEU A 110 -30.53 -7.19 16.64
C LEU A 110 -31.71 -7.84 17.36
N PRO A 111 -32.97 -7.43 17.08
CA PRO A 111 -34.17 -7.97 17.74
C PRO A 111 -34.62 -9.30 17.08
N LEU A 112 -33.70 -10.25 16.92
CA LEU A 112 -33.96 -11.56 16.31
C LEU A 112 -33.47 -12.68 17.21
N SER A 113 -34.19 -13.80 17.21
CA SER A 113 -33.73 -15.00 17.92
C SER A 113 -32.54 -15.64 17.19
N TYR A 114 -31.71 -16.35 17.95
CA TYR A 114 -30.60 -17.13 17.40
C TYR A 114 -31.10 -18.10 16.30
N ASP A 115 -32.16 -18.84 16.59
CA ASP A 115 -32.75 -19.83 15.66
C ASP A 115 -33.24 -19.19 14.36
N ALA A 116 -33.79 -17.97 14.42
CA ALA A 116 -34.23 -17.24 13.23
C ALA A 116 -33.04 -16.85 12.35
N ILE A 117 -31.92 -16.42 12.94
CA ILE A 117 -30.70 -16.08 12.20
C ILE A 117 -30.10 -17.34 11.58
N MET A 118 -29.99 -18.43 12.35
CA MET A 118 -29.48 -19.71 11.83
C MET A 118 -30.32 -20.24 10.67
N ALA A 119 -31.65 -20.22 10.80
CA ALA A 119 -32.56 -20.62 9.73
C ALA A 119 -32.43 -19.71 8.50
N ALA A 120 -32.25 -18.39 8.67
CA ALA A 120 -32.05 -17.46 7.57
C ALA A 120 -30.74 -17.74 6.80
N ILE A 121 -29.67 -18.11 7.50
CA ILE A 121 -28.40 -18.52 6.88
C ILE A 121 -28.60 -19.80 6.04
N GLU A 122 -29.34 -20.78 6.55
CA GLU A 122 -29.65 -22.02 5.83
C GLU A 122 -30.51 -21.78 4.57
N LEU A 123 -31.50 -20.89 4.68
CA LEU A 123 -32.37 -20.52 3.55
C LEU A 123 -31.61 -19.83 2.40
N ASN A 124 -30.53 -19.11 2.70
CA ASN A 124 -29.69 -18.45 1.70
C ASN A 124 -28.90 -19.45 0.83
N LYS A 125 -28.63 -20.67 1.33
CA LYS A 125 -27.91 -21.77 0.66
C LYS A 125 -26.45 -21.49 0.24
N ALA A 126 -25.96 -20.26 0.39
CA ALA A 126 -24.57 -19.91 0.08
C ALA A 126 -23.66 -20.14 1.29
N ALA A 127 -22.64 -21.00 1.13
CA ALA A 127 -21.59 -21.25 2.12
C ALA A 127 -22.13 -21.40 3.56
N VAL A 128 -23.21 -22.16 3.73
CA VAL A 128 -24.03 -22.21 4.96
C VAL A 128 -23.18 -22.45 6.21
N GLU A 129 -22.35 -23.49 6.20
CA GLU A 129 -21.50 -23.83 7.36
C GLU A 129 -20.44 -22.75 7.65
N GLY A 130 -19.88 -22.13 6.60
CA GLY A 130 -18.94 -21.02 6.75
C GLY A 130 -19.61 -19.79 7.38
N ASN A 131 -20.81 -19.43 6.93
CA ASN A 131 -21.59 -18.32 7.49
C ASN A 131 -22.03 -18.58 8.94
N LYS A 132 -22.48 -19.79 9.26
CA LYS A 132 -22.78 -20.17 10.66
C LYS A 132 -21.54 -20.02 11.54
N ARG A 133 -20.39 -20.54 11.08
CA ARG A 133 -19.13 -20.43 11.84
C ARG A 133 -18.68 -18.98 11.98
N ALA A 134 -18.81 -18.18 10.94
CA ALA A 134 -18.50 -16.74 10.98
C ALA A 134 -19.38 -16.00 11.99
N PHE A 135 -20.68 -16.29 12.03
CA PHE A 135 -21.58 -15.74 13.04
C PHE A 135 -21.10 -16.06 14.46
N GLU A 136 -20.75 -17.32 14.73
CA GLU A 136 -20.20 -17.73 16.03
C GLU A 136 -18.88 -17.04 16.39
N ILE A 137 -17.98 -16.89 15.41
CA ILE A 137 -16.71 -16.17 15.61
C ILE A 137 -16.97 -14.70 15.92
N GLY A 138 -17.93 -14.06 15.26
CA GLY A 138 -18.33 -12.69 15.55
C GLY A 138 -18.81 -12.50 16.99
N ARG A 139 -19.64 -13.43 17.48
CA ARG A 139 -20.10 -13.44 18.88
C ARG A 139 -18.93 -13.58 19.85
N TRP A 140 -18.01 -14.49 19.56
CA TRP A 140 -16.81 -14.70 20.37
C TRP A 140 -15.88 -13.48 20.35
N ALA A 141 -15.68 -12.85 19.19
CA ALA A 141 -14.74 -11.75 19.02
C ALA A 141 -15.12 -10.51 19.83
N VAL A 142 -16.42 -10.24 19.96
CA VAL A 142 -16.91 -9.09 20.72
C VAL A 142 -16.91 -9.33 22.23
N GLU A 143 -17.03 -10.58 22.66
CA GLU A 143 -16.95 -10.98 24.08
C GLU A 143 -15.49 -11.10 24.55
N PHE A 144 -14.60 -11.57 23.68
CA PHE A 144 -13.18 -11.82 23.96
C PHE A 144 -12.26 -11.04 22.99
N PRO A 145 -12.32 -9.69 23.00
CA PRO A 145 -11.59 -8.87 22.02
C PRO A 145 -10.07 -9.07 22.09
N GLY A 146 -9.52 -9.33 23.29
CA GLY A 146 -8.09 -9.61 23.46
C GLY A 146 -7.62 -10.91 22.80
N ASP A 147 -8.47 -11.95 22.75
CA ASP A 147 -8.12 -13.21 22.12
C ASP A 147 -8.36 -13.18 20.61
N ALA A 148 -9.41 -12.47 20.17
CA ALA A 148 -9.62 -12.16 18.76
C ALA A 148 -8.44 -11.37 18.17
N ALA A 149 -7.95 -10.35 18.89
CA ALA A 149 -6.76 -9.59 18.48
C ALA A 149 -5.49 -10.45 18.38
N LYS A 150 -5.30 -11.42 19.30
CA LYS A 150 -4.18 -12.38 19.22
C LYS A 150 -4.31 -13.32 18.03
N ALA A 151 -5.52 -13.74 17.68
CA ALA A 151 -5.76 -14.65 16.56
C ALA A 151 -5.38 -14.05 15.19
N ILE A 152 -5.44 -12.72 15.06
CA ILE A 152 -5.04 -11.97 13.86
C ILE A 152 -3.69 -11.27 13.99
N SER A 153 -3.09 -11.29 15.18
CA SER A 153 -1.76 -10.73 15.37
C SER A 153 -0.79 -11.55 14.53
N PRO A 154 -0.08 -10.93 13.56
CA PRO A 154 0.90 -11.66 12.79
C PRO A 154 1.95 -12.22 13.75
N VAL A 155 2.21 -13.52 13.68
CA VAL A 155 3.39 -14.16 14.27
C VAL A 155 4.69 -13.65 13.60
N VAL A 156 4.60 -12.64 12.75
CA VAL A 156 5.74 -11.85 12.31
C VAL A 156 5.99 -10.78 13.37
N VAL A 157 6.80 -11.15 14.35
CA VAL A 157 7.59 -10.16 15.10
C VAL A 157 8.52 -9.52 14.09
N ASP A 158 8.03 -8.52 13.34
CA ASP A 158 8.89 -7.63 12.56
C ASP A 158 9.58 -6.75 13.59
N LYS A 159 10.65 -7.28 14.19
CA LYS A 159 11.58 -6.48 14.98
C LYS A 159 11.94 -5.26 14.13
N PRO A 160 12.06 -4.06 14.71
CA PRO A 160 12.52 -2.91 13.96
C PRO A 160 13.85 -3.30 13.29
N LYS A 161 13.83 -3.42 11.95
CA LYS A 161 14.98 -3.92 11.21
C LYS A 161 16.15 -2.99 11.49
N SER A 162 17.29 -3.55 11.89
CA SER A 162 18.51 -2.76 12.11
C SER A 162 18.91 -2.06 10.80
N LEU A 163 19.74 -1.02 10.89
CA LEU A 163 20.24 -0.33 9.69
C LEU A 163 20.97 -1.31 8.76
N GLU A 164 21.72 -2.25 9.33
CA GLU A 164 22.44 -3.30 8.62
C GLU A 164 21.47 -4.25 7.91
N GLU A 165 20.37 -4.64 8.55
CA GLU A 165 19.33 -5.49 7.95
C GLU A 165 18.62 -4.75 6.79
N ILE A 166 18.37 -3.45 6.94
CA ILE A 166 17.80 -2.57 5.91
C ILE A 166 18.72 -2.50 4.68
N ILE A 167 20.02 -2.39 4.89
CA ILE A 167 21.04 -2.33 3.82
C ILE A 167 21.19 -3.71 3.18
N ALA A 168 21.31 -4.77 3.97
CA ALA A 168 21.47 -6.15 3.48
C ALA A 168 20.29 -6.58 2.60
N TYR A 169 19.05 -6.31 3.04
CA TYR A 169 17.85 -6.58 2.26
C TYR A 169 17.88 -5.92 0.87
N ARG A 170 18.30 -4.64 0.80
CA ARG A 170 18.40 -3.91 -0.47
C ARG A 170 19.55 -4.41 -1.33
N ALA A 171 20.67 -4.73 -0.70
CA ALA A 171 21.84 -5.28 -1.36
C ALA A 171 21.51 -6.62 -2.04
N ASP A 172 20.81 -7.50 -1.34
CA ASP A 172 20.38 -8.80 -1.86
C ASP A 172 19.33 -8.65 -2.97
N TYR A 173 18.38 -7.72 -2.80
CA TYR A 173 17.44 -7.37 -3.86
C TYR A 173 18.15 -6.95 -5.15
N LEU A 174 19.27 -6.21 -5.08
CA LEU A 174 20.01 -5.77 -6.27
C LEU A 174 20.69 -6.92 -7.02
N VAL A 175 21.01 -8.03 -6.33
CA VAL A 175 21.49 -9.27 -6.98
C VAL A 175 20.38 -9.91 -7.81
N ASP A 176 19.20 -10.04 -7.21
CA ASP A 176 18.02 -10.59 -7.88
C ASP A 176 17.57 -9.70 -9.03
N TYR A 177 17.60 -8.39 -8.82
CA TYR A 177 17.29 -7.39 -9.83
C TYR A 177 18.26 -7.45 -11.01
N GLN A 178 19.57 -7.45 -10.77
CA GLN A 178 20.59 -7.46 -11.82
C GLN A 178 21.67 -8.52 -11.55
N ASN A 179 22.62 -8.23 -10.65
CA ASN A 179 23.79 -9.06 -10.38
C ASN A 179 24.59 -8.58 -9.14
N ALA A 180 25.62 -9.34 -8.77
CA ALA A 180 26.52 -9.02 -7.65
C ALA A 180 27.31 -7.72 -7.84
N ALA A 181 27.63 -7.32 -9.08
CA ALA A 181 28.34 -6.07 -9.33
C ALA A 181 27.49 -4.84 -8.95
N LEU A 182 26.18 -4.89 -9.20
CA LEU A 182 25.25 -3.84 -8.78
C LEU A 182 25.14 -3.74 -7.26
N LYS A 183 25.13 -4.89 -6.57
CA LYS A 183 25.20 -4.96 -5.10
C LYS A 183 26.48 -4.29 -4.58
N SER A 184 27.64 -4.61 -5.15
CA SER A 184 28.92 -4.00 -4.72
C SER A 184 28.95 -2.49 -4.96
N ARG A 185 28.42 -2.01 -6.09
CA ARG A 185 28.28 -0.58 -6.39
C ARG A 185 27.41 0.13 -5.35
N TYR A 186 26.29 -0.48 -4.98
CA TYR A 186 25.39 0.01 -3.94
C TYR A 186 26.09 0.15 -2.58
N LEU A 187 26.71 -0.94 -2.11
CA LEU A 187 27.39 -0.96 -0.81
C LEU A 187 28.52 0.08 -0.76
N SER A 188 29.31 0.17 -1.84
CA SER A 188 30.45 1.11 -1.91
C SER A 188 30.06 2.58 -1.74
N LEU A 189 28.83 2.99 -2.10
CA LEU A 189 28.36 4.35 -1.88
C LEU A 189 27.74 4.50 -0.48
N VAL A 190 26.96 3.50 -0.03
CA VAL A 190 26.33 3.51 1.30
C VAL A 190 27.38 3.54 2.42
N ASP A 191 28.50 2.84 2.24
CA ASP A 191 29.58 2.76 3.23
C ASP A 191 30.36 4.06 3.41
N GLN A 192 30.24 5.01 2.46
CA GLN A 192 30.89 6.33 2.57
C GLN A 192 30.20 7.24 3.60
N ALA A 193 28.89 7.09 3.80
CA ALA A 193 28.15 7.85 4.81
C ALA A 193 28.48 7.33 6.22
N GLN A 194 29.04 8.16 7.09
CA GLN A 194 29.41 7.74 8.45
C GLN A 194 28.26 7.88 9.45
N ASP A 195 27.49 8.96 9.34
CA ASP A 195 26.31 9.19 10.19
C ASP A 195 25.20 8.16 9.88
N ALA A 196 24.58 7.61 10.93
CA ALA A 196 23.58 6.54 10.79
C ALA A 196 22.32 6.98 10.05
N ARG A 197 21.86 8.23 10.27
CA ARG A 197 20.67 8.78 9.62
C ARG A 197 20.95 9.06 8.16
N LEU A 198 22.09 9.66 7.84
CA LEU A 198 22.52 9.88 6.46
C LEU A 198 22.76 8.56 5.72
N LYS A 199 23.41 7.58 6.37
CA LYS A 199 23.59 6.23 5.80
C LYS A 199 22.26 5.58 5.46
N GLN A 200 21.26 5.69 6.33
CA GLN A 200 19.92 5.19 6.05
C GLN A 200 19.25 5.90 4.88
N ALA A 201 19.40 7.22 4.78
CA ALA A 201 18.90 8.03 3.68
C ALA A 201 19.52 7.62 2.34
N VAL A 202 20.85 7.52 2.29
CA VAL A 202 21.59 7.05 1.10
C VAL A 202 21.17 5.63 0.73
N ALA A 203 21.05 4.74 1.72
CA ALA A 203 20.61 3.36 1.51
C ALA A 203 19.22 3.28 0.85
N LYS A 204 18.29 4.16 1.22
CA LYS A 204 16.94 4.22 0.64
C LYS A 204 16.94 4.87 -0.74
N GLY A 205 17.46 6.08 -0.85
CA GLY A 205 17.41 6.88 -2.08
C GLY A 205 18.20 6.25 -3.21
N TYR A 206 19.41 5.75 -2.93
CA TYR A 206 20.24 5.13 -3.95
C TYR A 206 19.64 3.82 -4.46
N HIS A 207 19.12 2.98 -3.55
CA HIS A 207 18.43 1.75 -3.95
C HIS A 207 17.23 2.02 -4.85
N LYS A 208 16.44 3.07 -4.55
CA LYS A 208 15.30 3.50 -5.37
C LYS A 208 15.72 3.83 -6.82
N LEU A 209 16.88 4.46 -6.99
CA LEU A 209 17.42 4.78 -8.31
C LEU A 209 18.00 3.56 -9.02
N LEU A 210 18.72 2.69 -8.31
CA LEU A 210 19.33 1.51 -8.91
C LEU A 210 18.29 0.45 -9.33
N ALA A 211 17.22 0.30 -8.55
CA ALA A 211 16.17 -0.69 -8.76
C ALA A 211 14.90 -0.07 -9.37
N TYR A 212 15.05 0.69 -10.45
CA TYR A 212 13.90 1.23 -11.17
C TYR A 212 13.11 0.10 -11.85
N LYS A 213 11.76 0.23 -11.83
CA LYS A 213 10.83 -0.77 -12.37
C LYS A 213 10.81 -0.73 -13.89
N ASP A 214 11.74 -1.45 -14.50
CA ASP A 214 11.78 -1.62 -15.94
C ASP A 214 11.05 -2.86 -16.43
N GLU A 215 11.06 -3.08 -17.73
CA GLU A 215 10.33 -4.18 -18.37
C GLU A 215 10.81 -5.55 -17.88
N TYR A 216 12.11 -5.71 -17.62
CA TYR A 216 12.67 -6.96 -17.09
C TYR A 216 12.26 -7.18 -15.64
N GLU A 217 12.27 -6.13 -14.81
CA GLU A 217 11.89 -6.23 -13.41
C GLU A 217 10.38 -6.40 -13.23
N VAL A 218 9.58 -5.67 -14.00
CA VAL A 218 8.13 -5.88 -14.05
C VAL A 218 7.84 -7.32 -14.46
N ALA A 219 8.52 -7.85 -15.49
CA ALA A 219 8.37 -9.23 -15.88
C ALA A 219 8.67 -10.20 -14.73
N ARG A 220 9.77 -10.01 -14.01
CA ARG A 220 10.13 -10.83 -12.82
C ARG A 220 9.04 -10.77 -11.75
N LEU A 221 8.60 -9.58 -11.37
CA LEU A 221 7.57 -9.38 -10.35
C LEU A 221 6.21 -9.99 -10.74
N MET A 222 5.88 -10.00 -12.03
CA MET A 222 4.63 -10.56 -12.54
C MET A 222 4.62 -12.09 -12.55
N LEU A 223 5.76 -12.76 -12.43
CA LEU A 223 5.81 -14.23 -12.36
C LEU A 223 5.17 -14.76 -11.09
N ASP A 224 5.33 -14.07 -9.96
CA ASP A 224 4.79 -14.47 -8.66
C ASP A 224 3.29 -14.19 -8.51
N VAL A 225 2.73 -13.32 -9.37
CA VAL A 225 1.33 -12.90 -9.28
C VAL A 225 0.38 -14.07 -9.47
N ARG A 226 0.73 -15.04 -10.33
CA ARG A 226 -0.12 -16.21 -10.56
C ARG A 226 -0.25 -17.08 -9.33
N GLU A 227 0.87 -17.37 -8.67
CA GLU A 227 0.89 -18.23 -7.48
C GLU A 227 0.17 -17.55 -6.32
N LYS A 228 0.39 -16.24 -6.14
CA LYS A 228 -0.35 -15.42 -5.15
C LYS A 228 -1.85 -15.39 -5.45
N ALA A 229 -2.24 -15.18 -6.71
CA ALA A 229 -3.64 -15.19 -7.11
C ALA A 229 -4.27 -16.57 -6.89
N GLN A 230 -3.55 -17.65 -7.15
CA GLN A 230 -4.06 -19.01 -6.92
C GLN A 230 -4.19 -19.37 -5.42
N ALA A 231 -3.37 -18.76 -4.57
CA ALA A 231 -3.49 -18.90 -3.12
C ALA A 231 -4.67 -18.10 -2.54
N GLU A 232 -5.05 -16.99 -3.18
CA GLU A 232 -6.11 -16.09 -2.71
C GLU A 232 -7.49 -16.40 -3.30
N PHE A 233 -7.56 -16.92 -4.53
CA PHE A 233 -8.83 -17.13 -5.24
C PHE A 233 -9.11 -18.63 -5.44
N ASP A 234 -10.30 -19.06 -4.99
CA ASP A 234 -10.82 -20.40 -5.25
C ASP A 234 -11.25 -20.59 -6.72
N GLY A 235 -11.03 -21.81 -7.24
CA GLY A 235 -11.53 -22.24 -8.55
C GLY A 235 -10.64 -21.88 -9.76
N ASN A 236 -11.22 -22.01 -10.96
CA ASN A 236 -10.51 -21.72 -12.21
C ASN A 236 -10.60 -20.22 -12.54
N PHE A 237 -9.48 -19.50 -12.49
CA PHE A 237 -9.42 -18.09 -12.89
C PHE A 237 -8.62 -17.89 -14.18
N THR A 238 -9.01 -16.85 -14.94
CA THR A 238 -8.27 -16.39 -16.12
C THR A 238 -7.62 -15.05 -15.86
N MET A 239 -6.29 -14.97 -16.00
CA MET A 239 -5.55 -13.72 -15.88
C MET A 239 -5.58 -12.92 -17.18
N ARG A 240 -5.92 -11.63 -17.08
CA ARG A 240 -5.83 -10.64 -18.16
C ARG A 240 -4.93 -9.49 -17.71
N PHE A 241 -3.93 -9.18 -18.51
CA PHE A 241 -2.92 -8.17 -18.24
C PHE A 241 -3.16 -6.96 -19.14
N HIS A 242 -3.26 -5.78 -18.52
CA HIS A 242 -3.47 -4.53 -19.26
C HIS A 242 -2.15 -3.77 -19.36
N LEU A 243 -1.51 -3.85 -20.52
CA LEU A 243 -0.16 -3.31 -20.74
C LEU A 243 -0.20 -2.21 -21.81
N ALA A 244 0.72 -1.27 -21.71
CA ALA A 244 1.00 -0.31 -22.79
C ALA A 244 2.46 -0.50 -23.23
N PRO A 245 2.77 -1.53 -24.03
CA PRO A 245 4.15 -1.84 -24.39
C PRO A 245 4.78 -0.69 -25.19
N PRO A 246 5.99 -0.21 -24.83
CA PRO A 246 6.63 0.92 -25.52
C PRO A 246 6.85 0.72 -27.02
N ILE A 247 6.95 -0.54 -27.45
CA ILE A 247 7.14 -0.95 -28.86
C ILE A 247 5.85 -0.75 -29.68
N LEU A 248 4.68 -0.79 -29.03
CA LEU A 248 3.39 -0.65 -29.67
C LEU A 248 2.90 0.80 -29.51
N SER A 249 3.04 1.58 -30.59
CA SER A 249 2.58 2.97 -30.63
C SER A 249 1.06 3.10 -30.45
N GLY A 250 0.63 4.28 -29.98
CA GLY A 250 -0.77 4.67 -29.84
C GLY A 250 -1.04 5.43 -28.54
N THR A 251 -1.91 6.43 -28.63
CA THR A 251 -2.42 7.19 -27.49
C THR A 251 -3.89 6.91 -27.24
N ASP A 252 -4.32 7.01 -25.99
CA ASP A 252 -5.74 7.03 -25.62
C ASP A 252 -6.33 8.45 -25.78
N ALA A 253 -7.62 8.60 -25.47
CA ALA A 253 -8.35 9.87 -25.58
C ALA A 253 -7.77 10.99 -24.69
N ASN A 254 -6.96 10.63 -23.69
CA ASN A 254 -6.32 11.57 -22.76
C ASN A 254 -4.85 11.81 -23.11
N GLY A 255 -4.39 11.37 -24.29
CA GLY A 255 -3.00 11.53 -24.75
C GLY A 255 -2.00 10.59 -24.07
N ARG A 256 -2.45 9.59 -23.31
CA ARG A 256 -1.58 8.64 -22.58
C ARG A 256 -1.31 7.40 -23.42
N PRO A 257 -0.23 6.64 -23.17
CA PRO A 257 0.04 5.39 -23.90
C PRO A 257 -1.16 4.43 -23.86
N LYS A 258 -1.59 3.95 -25.04
CA LYS A 258 -2.78 3.12 -25.19
C LYS A 258 -2.60 1.76 -24.52
N LYS A 259 -3.39 1.50 -23.47
CA LYS A 259 -3.46 0.18 -22.82
C LYS A 259 -4.11 -0.84 -23.75
N ARG A 260 -3.56 -2.05 -23.79
CA ARG A 260 -4.03 -3.19 -24.57
C ARG A 260 -4.13 -4.40 -23.65
N GLU A 261 -5.12 -5.24 -23.89
CA GLU A 261 -5.35 -6.45 -23.12
C GLU A 261 -4.52 -7.62 -23.67
N PHE A 262 -3.81 -8.31 -22.78
CA PHE A 262 -3.03 -9.50 -23.05
C PHE A 262 -3.54 -10.63 -22.15
N GLY A 263 -3.87 -11.80 -22.73
CA GLY A 263 -4.28 -12.97 -21.95
C GLY A 263 -3.10 -13.68 -21.27
N GLY A 264 -3.38 -14.84 -20.66
CA GLY A 264 -2.38 -15.65 -19.96
C GLY A 264 -1.16 -16.10 -20.79
N TRP A 265 -1.23 -16.01 -22.13
CA TRP A 265 -0.11 -16.30 -23.03
C TRP A 265 1.12 -15.40 -22.82
N ILE A 266 0.96 -14.25 -22.16
CA ILE A 266 2.07 -13.34 -21.86
C ILE A 266 3.00 -13.90 -20.76
N MET A 267 2.55 -14.86 -19.94
CA MET A 267 3.35 -15.41 -18.84
C MET A 267 4.67 -16.06 -19.31
N PRO A 268 4.68 -16.91 -20.37
CA PRO A 268 5.92 -17.34 -21.01
C PRO A 268 6.85 -16.20 -21.44
N VAL A 269 6.29 -15.09 -21.96
CA VAL A 269 7.06 -13.92 -22.38
C VAL A 269 7.71 -13.24 -21.18
N TYR A 270 6.98 -13.07 -20.07
CA TYR A 270 7.56 -12.55 -18.83
C TYR A 270 8.68 -13.44 -18.30
N ARG A 271 8.54 -14.77 -18.39
CA ARG A 271 9.61 -15.70 -17.97
C ARG A 271 10.87 -15.53 -18.80
N LEU A 272 10.73 -15.32 -20.11
CA LEU A 272 11.86 -15.03 -20.99
C LEU A 272 12.49 -13.67 -20.65
N LEU A 273 11.67 -12.61 -20.56
CA LEU A 273 12.14 -11.25 -20.25
C LEU A 273 12.87 -11.19 -18.90
N ALA A 274 12.35 -11.82 -17.85
CA ALA A 274 13.00 -11.86 -16.54
C ALA A 274 14.41 -12.49 -16.60
N ARG A 275 14.62 -13.50 -17.46
CA ARG A 275 15.95 -14.11 -17.70
C ARG A 275 16.88 -13.24 -18.52
N LEU A 276 16.33 -12.34 -19.33
CA LEU A 276 17.09 -11.40 -20.16
C LEU A 276 17.51 -10.13 -19.40
N LYS A 277 17.38 -10.09 -18.07
CA LYS A 277 17.85 -8.96 -17.22
C LYS A 277 19.31 -8.55 -17.50
N GLY A 278 20.16 -9.47 -17.96
CA GLY A 278 21.54 -9.19 -18.35
C GLY A 278 21.68 -8.23 -19.54
N LEU A 279 20.63 -8.05 -20.35
CA LEU A 279 20.61 -7.10 -21.46
C LEU A 279 20.43 -5.65 -20.98
N ARG A 280 19.93 -5.43 -19.76
CA ARG A 280 19.68 -4.10 -19.19
C ARG A 280 20.92 -3.22 -19.29
N GLY A 281 20.76 -2.04 -19.89
CA GLY A 281 21.85 -1.07 -20.04
C GLY A 281 22.92 -1.42 -21.07
N THR A 282 22.80 -2.55 -21.78
CA THR A 282 23.72 -2.94 -22.86
C THR A 282 23.28 -2.38 -24.22
N ALA A 283 24.12 -2.48 -25.25
CA ALA A 283 23.77 -2.09 -26.61
C ALA A 283 22.56 -2.86 -27.19
N PHE A 284 22.29 -4.05 -26.65
CA PHE A 284 21.19 -4.95 -27.01
C PHE A 284 19.92 -4.70 -26.18
N ASP A 285 19.91 -3.69 -25.31
CA ASP A 285 18.73 -3.30 -24.56
C ASP A 285 17.70 -2.59 -25.47
N LEU A 286 16.71 -3.34 -25.93
CA LEU A 286 15.65 -2.83 -26.80
C LEU A 286 14.78 -1.77 -26.08
N PHE A 287 14.61 -1.88 -24.76
CA PHE A 287 13.82 -0.94 -23.98
C PHE A 287 14.66 0.25 -23.50
N GLY A 288 15.96 0.05 -23.33
CA GLY A 288 16.90 1.04 -22.79
C GLY A 288 17.08 2.30 -23.62
N ARG A 289 16.55 2.39 -24.85
CA ARG A 289 16.69 3.57 -25.72
C ARG A 289 15.59 4.63 -25.54
N THR A 290 14.55 4.33 -24.76
CA THR A 290 13.45 5.28 -24.48
C THR A 290 13.94 6.50 -23.69
N ARG A 291 13.20 7.62 -23.78
CA ARG A 291 13.53 8.84 -23.03
C ARG A 291 13.51 8.58 -21.51
N GLU A 292 12.55 7.81 -21.03
CA GLU A 292 12.41 7.46 -19.61
C GLU A 292 13.62 6.66 -19.11
N ARG A 293 14.07 5.63 -19.85
CA ARG A 293 15.25 4.83 -19.45
C ARG A 293 16.55 5.63 -19.49
N LYS A 294 16.69 6.57 -20.44
CA LYS A 294 17.83 7.49 -20.49
C LYS A 294 17.85 8.41 -19.27
N MET A 295 16.71 8.99 -18.92
CA MET A 295 16.54 9.82 -17.72
C MET A 295 16.87 9.02 -16.45
N GLU A 296 16.34 7.81 -16.27
CA GLU A 296 16.64 6.97 -15.10
C GLU A 296 18.13 6.69 -14.93
N ARG A 297 18.84 6.37 -16.03
CA ARG A 297 20.30 6.18 -15.98
C ARG A 297 21.06 7.48 -15.68
N ALA A 298 20.58 8.61 -16.20
CA ALA A 298 21.16 9.92 -15.89
C ALA A 298 21.00 10.26 -14.40
N LEU A 299 19.83 9.97 -13.81
CA LEU A 299 19.58 10.18 -12.38
C LEU A 299 20.52 9.37 -11.48
N ILE A 300 20.88 8.14 -11.87
CA ILE A 300 21.88 7.34 -11.13
C ILE A 300 23.24 8.04 -11.12
N ALA A 301 23.72 8.47 -12.29
CA ALA A 301 25.02 9.15 -12.41
C ALA A 301 25.02 10.51 -11.69
N GLN A 302 23.91 11.24 -11.77
CA GLN A 302 23.72 12.52 -11.09
C GLN A 302 23.74 12.34 -9.57
N TYR A 303 23.03 11.35 -9.04
CA TYR A 303 23.03 11.06 -7.60
C TYR A 303 24.42 10.66 -7.10
N GLU A 304 25.16 9.86 -7.86
CA GLU A 304 26.53 9.50 -7.51
C GLU A 304 27.47 10.70 -7.49
N ALA A 305 27.32 11.64 -8.43
CA ALA A 305 28.07 12.88 -8.43
C ALA A 305 27.72 13.76 -7.23
N ASP A 306 26.42 13.86 -6.90
CA ASP A 306 25.95 14.64 -5.74
C ASP A 306 26.49 14.07 -4.43
N MET A 307 26.43 12.75 -4.25
CA MET A 307 26.93 12.11 -3.04
C MET A 307 28.46 12.19 -2.96
N ALA A 308 29.17 12.13 -4.09
CA ALA A 308 30.61 12.33 -4.11
C ALA A 308 31.02 13.76 -3.70
N GLU A 309 30.18 14.76 -4.00
CA GLU A 309 30.37 16.15 -3.55
C GLU A 309 30.02 16.33 -2.07
N VAL A 310 28.90 15.76 -1.63
CA VAL A 310 28.30 16.07 -0.33
C VAL A 310 28.88 15.24 0.81
N LEU A 311 29.09 13.93 0.62
CA LEU A 311 29.49 13.02 1.70
C LEU A 311 30.82 13.38 2.40
N PRO A 312 31.87 13.86 1.70
CA PRO A 312 33.14 14.22 2.35
C PRO A 312 33.05 15.42 3.30
N ASP A 313 32.14 16.36 3.03
CA ASP A 313 32.10 17.68 3.67
C ASP A 313 30.86 17.89 4.56
N VAL A 314 30.20 16.79 4.99
CA VAL A 314 29.03 16.87 5.88
C VAL A 314 29.44 17.38 7.26
N THR A 315 28.74 18.42 7.71
CA THR A 315 28.87 19.00 9.06
C THR A 315 27.54 18.85 9.81
N PRO A 316 27.49 19.03 11.14
CA PRO A 316 26.24 19.01 11.89
C PRO A 316 25.19 20.00 11.36
N GLN A 317 25.63 21.14 10.81
CA GLN A 317 24.76 22.18 10.24
C GLN A 317 24.23 21.82 8.85
N THR A 318 24.95 20.97 8.10
CA THR A 318 24.55 20.56 6.75
C THR A 318 23.98 19.14 6.69
N LEU A 319 23.94 18.43 7.83
CA LEU A 319 23.46 17.05 7.92
C LEU A 319 22.00 16.91 7.45
N ASP A 320 21.11 17.81 7.87
CA ASP A 320 19.70 17.77 7.47
C ASP A 320 19.52 17.93 5.96
N ILE A 321 20.30 18.83 5.36
CA ILE A 321 20.31 19.07 3.91
C ILE A 321 20.84 17.84 3.16
N ALA A 322 21.94 17.24 3.65
CA ALA A 322 22.52 16.04 3.06
C ALA A 322 21.55 14.85 3.13
N VAL A 323 20.83 14.69 4.25
CA VAL A 323 19.79 13.68 4.41
C VAL A 323 18.65 13.91 3.43
N GLU A 324 18.13 15.13 3.33
CA GLU A 324 17.04 15.45 2.42
C GLU A 324 17.44 15.23 0.96
N LEU A 325 18.65 15.65 0.57
CA LEU A 325 19.20 15.41 -0.76
C LEU A 325 19.34 13.91 -1.06
N ALA A 326 19.82 13.13 -0.09
CA ALA A 326 19.96 11.69 -0.23
C ALA A 326 18.59 10.97 -0.36
N GLU A 327 17.53 11.48 0.27
CA GLU A 327 16.16 10.95 0.18
C GLU A 327 15.36 11.49 -1.01
N LEU A 328 15.83 12.54 -1.69
CA LEU A 328 15.14 13.18 -2.80
C LEU A 328 14.63 12.22 -3.89
N PRO A 329 15.34 11.13 -4.27
CA PRO A 329 14.81 10.16 -5.24
C PRO A 329 13.49 9.48 -4.84
N LEU A 330 13.15 9.47 -3.56
CA LEU A 330 11.90 8.90 -3.04
C LEU A 330 10.66 9.72 -3.44
N SER A 331 10.85 10.99 -3.79
CA SER A 331 9.80 11.88 -4.32
C SER A 331 9.47 11.61 -5.79
N VAL A 332 10.39 11.01 -6.55
CA VAL A 332 10.19 10.69 -7.98
C VAL A 332 9.38 9.39 -8.11
N ARG A 333 8.05 9.54 -8.01
CA ARG A 333 7.07 8.44 -8.07
C ARG A 333 6.26 8.46 -9.37
N GLY A 334 5.53 7.37 -9.61
CA GLY A 334 4.68 7.20 -10.78
C GLY A 334 5.40 6.64 -12.00
N PHE A 335 4.71 6.66 -13.14
CA PHE A 335 5.18 6.13 -14.43
C PHE A 335 4.91 7.14 -15.55
N GLY A 336 5.77 7.16 -16.57
CA GLY A 336 5.59 7.98 -17.77
C GLY A 336 5.45 9.48 -17.44
N PRO A 337 4.39 10.19 -17.89
CA PRO A 337 4.24 11.63 -17.67
C PRO A 337 4.27 12.08 -16.20
N VAL A 338 3.69 11.27 -15.30
CA VAL A 338 3.67 11.59 -13.86
C VAL A 338 5.08 11.56 -13.29
N LYS A 339 5.88 10.58 -13.70
CA LYS A 339 7.27 10.45 -13.27
C LYS A 339 8.13 11.61 -13.77
N MET A 340 7.94 12.01 -15.03
CA MET A 340 8.66 13.15 -15.61
C MET A 340 8.34 14.46 -14.88
N ALA A 341 7.07 14.70 -14.53
CA ALA A 341 6.69 15.90 -13.77
C ALA A 341 7.32 15.91 -12.37
N ASN A 342 7.27 14.78 -11.66
CA ASN A 342 7.88 14.65 -10.34
C ASN A 342 9.41 14.78 -10.39
N GLU A 343 10.05 14.28 -11.44
CA GLU A 343 11.48 14.44 -11.66
C GLU A 343 11.87 15.91 -11.88
N THR A 344 11.09 16.68 -12.65
CA THR A 344 11.32 18.12 -12.82
C THR A 344 11.22 18.88 -11.50
N THR A 345 10.23 18.56 -10.66
CA THR A 345 10.10 19.16 -9.32
C THR A 345 11.28 18.78 -8.43
N ALA A 346 11.69 17.51 -8.45
CA ALA A 346 12.84 17.04 -7.69
C ALA A 346 14.14 17.71 -8.16
N ALA A 347 14.32 17.94 -9.47
CA ALA A 347 15.48 18.61 -10.03
C ALA A 347 15.63 20.05 -9.50
N LYS A 348 14.53 20.81 -9.41
CA LYS A 348 14.54 22.14 -8.79
C LYS A 348 14.93 22.08 -7.31
N ARG A 349 14.34 21.16 -6.55
CA ARG A 349 14.66 21.00 -5.12
C ARG A 349 16.11 20.58 -4.91
N ARG A 350 16.66 19.73 -5.77
CA ARG A 350 18.08 19.36 -5.76
C ARG A 350 18.99 20.57 -5.87
N GLU A 351 18.73 21.46 -6.83
CA GLU A 351 19.56 22.65 -7.03
C GLU A 351 19.55 23.55 -5.79
N ALA A 352 18.38 23.74 -5.18
CA ALA A 352 18.25 24.49 -3.92
C ALA A 352 19.03 23.82 -2.77
N LEU A 353 18.92 22.50 -2.61
CA LEU A 353 19.63 21.75 -1.57
C LEU A 353 21.14 21.81 -1.75
N LEU A 354 21.65 21.64 -2.97
CA LEU A 354 23.08 21.75 -3.24
C LEU A 354 23.61 23.17 -3.00
N ALA A 355 22.84 24.20 -3.37
CA ALA A 355 23.22 25.59 -3.09
C ALA A 355 23.27 25.87 -1.58
N ALA A 356 22.27 25.41 -0.82
CA ALA A 356 22.22 25.55 0.64
C ALA A 356 23.35 24.76 1.33
N PHE A 357 23.67 23.56 0.84
CA PHE A 357 24.79 22.76 1.34
C PHE A 357 26.13 23.49 1.14
N ARG A 358 26.39 23.99 -0.07
CA ARG A 358 27.60 24.77 -0.41
C ARG A 358 27.72 26.07 0.38
N ALA A 359 26.59 26.66 0.77
CA ALA A 359 26.54 27.85 1.62
C ALA A 359 26.78 27.55 3.13
N GLY A 360 26.98 26.28 3.51
CA GLY A 360 27.28 25.89 4.88
C GLY A 360 26.05 25.75 5.79
N GLY A 361 24.86 25.52 5.22
CA GLY A 361 23.63 25.28 6.01
C GLY A 361 22.73 26.52 6.14
N ALA A 362 22.77 27.45 5.19
CA ALA A 362 21.83 28.56 5.15
C ALA A 362 20.39 28.06 4.95
N ASP A 363 19.40 28.76 5.53
CA ASP A 363 17.99 28.41 5.42
C ASP A 363 17.58 28.20 3.95
N ILE A 364 16.97 27.05 3.67
CA ILE A 364 16.46 26.73 2.34
C ILE A 364 15.24 27.62 2.12
N VAL A 365 15.40 28.69 1.34
CA VAL A 365 14.26 29.45 0.83
C VAL A 365 13.51 28.51 -0.11
N ASP A 366 12.26 28.18 0.23
CA ASP A 366 11.42 27.31 -0.60
C ASP A 366 11.24 27.94 -1.99
N ALA A 367 12.02 27.45 -2.95
CA ALA A 367 11.85 27.75 -4.36
C ALA A 367 10.69 26.90 -4.92
N ALA A 368 9.47 27.18 -4.44
CA ALA A 368 8.25 26.56 -4.93
C ALA A 368 7.14 27.62 -5.06
N GLU A 369 7.21 28.39 -6.16
CA GLU A 369 6.03 28.80 -6.93
C GLU A 369 6.13 28.23 -8.35
#